data_AF-A0A354AXK0-F1
#
_entry.id   AF-A0A354AXK0-F1
#
_cell.length_a   1.000
_cell.length_b   1.000
_cell.length_c   1.000
_cell.angle_alpha   90.00
_cell.angle_beta   90.00
_cell.angle_gamma   90.00
#
_symmetry.space_group_name_H-M   'P 1'
#
loop_
_entity.id
_entity.type
_entity.pdbx_description
1 polymer ?
#
loop_
_entity_poly.entity_id
_entity_poly.type
_entity_poly.pdbx_seq_one_letter_code
_entity_poly.pdbx_strand_id
1 'polypeptide(L)'
;SGAMTGGSLQQRSGQLSFGSSPEGDEAEPLRRRLLELGESLVACRRREAELAQQLEAQRPALLQRQQRRAALEAEYKAAARALAPQQQRQQQLAERLAALAAAIGVDGPRQGQLEAQIGPMLSRLAELEAAEAQAAGSGDVARWQGLQRELEGADAALSAARQQRDGLLAARRERSLALERCTTGLQALDGDERRLVAAVQALVAERQQWKQQQQQDQQQRTALESRQQELQTRFGEQRRARDIAEAQLADRRQQLQQQQWQLQRLAQELLGLQEERRSGQQRLEQLQRQLPDPPPAIPELVRAAGLEALQRDLHAIQQRMEALEPVNMLALEELEQLEQRLAELDERLEVLSKERQELLLRIETVATLRQEAFMEAFVAVDGHFREIFAGLSEGEGQLQLDNPEAPLEGGLTLVAHPKGKAVRRLAAMSGGEKS
;
A
#
# COMPACT_ATOMS: atom_id res chain seq x y z
N SER A 1 -23.11 -18.94 -11.15
CA SER A 1 -22.92 -18.19 -9.88
C SER A 1 -21.79 -17.19 -10.08
N GLY A 2 -22.13 -15.95 -10.42
CA GLY A 2 -21.17 -14.86 -10.61
C GLY A 2 -21.78 -13.61 -9.99
N ALA A 3 -21.15 -13.13 -8.92
CA ALA A 3 -21.48 -11.91 -8.22
C ALA A 3 -20.33 -10.91 -8.38
N MET A 4 -20.67 -9.62 -8.25
CA MET A 4 -19.80 -8.43 -8.23
C MET A 4 -19.33 -7.93 -9.61
N THR A 5 -19.46 -6.66 -9.99
CA THR A 5 -19.89 -5.43 -9.32
C THR A 5 -20.20 -4.41 -10.42
N GLY A 6 -21.46 -3.96 -10.52
CA GLY A 6 -21.85 -2.81 -11.34
C GLY A 6 -21.80 -1.55 -10.49
N GLY A 7 -20.71 -0.79 -10.57
CA GLY A 7 -20.61 0.54 -9.98
C GLY A 7 -21.15 1.59 -10.95
N SER A 8 -22.36 2.07 -10.71
CA SER A 8 -22.98 3.20 -11.41
C SER A 8 -22.24 4.50 -11.07
N LEU A 9 -21.63 5.13 -12.07
CA LEU A 9 -21.10 6.51 -11.99
C LEU A 9 -22.28 7.49 -11.87
N GLN A 10 -22.63 7.86 -10.65
CA GLN A 10 -23.55 8.97 -10.38
C GLN A 10 -22.76 10.27 -10.39
N GLN A 11 -22.97 11.08 -11.43
CA GLN A 11 -22.45 12.45 -11.53
C GLN A 11 -23.03 13.29 -10.39
N ARG A 12 -22.22 13.58 -9.37
CA ARG A 12 -22.45 14.71 -8.47
C ARG A 12 -21.53 15.85 -8.87
N SER A 13 -22.16 16.87 -9.42
CA SER A 13 -21.64 18.21 -9.69
C SER A 13 -21.18 18.88 -8.39
N GLY A 14 -19.91 18.69 -8.04
CA GLY A 14 -19.19 19.52 -7.07
C GLY A 14 -18.06 20.21 -7.81
N GLN A 15 -18.30 21.45 -8.25
CA GLN A 15 -17.28 22.32 -8.83
C GLN A 15 -16.28 22.72 -7.73
N LEU A 16 -15.25 21.90 -7.53
CA LEU A 16 -13.99 22.32 -6.93
C LEU A 16 -13.04 22.67 -8.08
N SER A 17 -13.08 23.95 -8.49
CA SER A 17 -12.08 24.52 -9.39
C SER A 17 -10.81 24.78 -8.59
N PHE A 18 -9.83 23.88 -8.71
CA PHE A 18 -8.46 24.14 -8.28
C PHE A 18 -7.73 24.87 -9.41
N GLY A 19 -7.07 25.97 -9.05
CA GLY A 19 -6.44 26.91 -9.97
C GLY A 19 -5.50 26.24 -10.96
N SER A 20 -5.70 26.55 -12.24
CA SER A 20 -4.73 26.28 -13.30
C SER A 20 -3.54 27.23 -13.12
N SER A 21 -2.47 26.77 -12.49
CA SER A 21 -1.17 27.41 -12.66
C SER A 21 -0.65 27.08 -14.07
N PRO A 22 -0.16 28.04 -14.86
CA PRO A 22 0.31 27.82 -16.23
C PRO A 22 1.73 27.24 -16.31
N GLU A 23 2.30 26.78 -15.20
CA GLU A 23 3.56 26.02 -15.20
C GLU A 23 3.27 24.56 -15.53
N GLY A 24 3.85 24.11 -16.65
CA GLY A 24 3.41 22.93 -17.40
C GLY A 24 3.14 21.70 -16.55
N ASP A 25 1.95 21.11 -16.72
CA ASP A 25 1.59 19.82 -16.14
C ASP A 25 2.58 18.76 -16.66
N GLU A 26 3.66 18.52 -15.91
CA GLU A 26 4.71 17.54 -16.26
C GLU A 26 4.15 16.11 -16.41
N ALA A 27 2.93 15.88 -15.93
CA ALA A 27 2.20 14.63 -16.03
C ALA A 27 1.26 14.56 -17.25
N GLU A 28 1.07 15.65 -17.99
CA GLU A 28 0.28 15.68 -19.23
C GLU A 28 0.80 14.78 -20.36
N PRO A 29 2.11 14.74 -20.69
CA PRO A 29 2.61 13.84 -21.74
C PRO A 29 2.38 12.36 -21.39
N LEU A 30 2.51 11.99 -20.11
CA LEU A 30 2.24 10.62 -19.64
C LEU A 30 0.75 10.28 -19.73
N ARG A 31 -0.16 11.21 -19.37
CA ARG A 31 -1.61 11.00 -19.52
C ARG A 31 -2.03 10.84 -20.97
N ARG A 32 -1.50 11.67 -21.88
CA ARG A 32 -1.75 11.52 -23.32
C ARG A 32 -1.27 10.16 -23.81
N ARG A 33 -0.08 9.73 -23.37
CA ARG A 33 0.44 8.41 -23.71
C ARG A 33 -0.44 7.27 -23.21
N LEU A 34 -0.99 7.38 -22.00
CA LEU A 34 -1.91 6.39 -21.45
C LEU A 34 -3.23 6.28 -22.22
N LEU A 35 -3.76 7.40 -22.68
CA LEU A 35 -4.97 7.42 -23.52
C LEU A 35 -4.71 6.74 -24.86
N GLU A 36 -3.60 7.06 -25.54
CA GLU A 36 -3.21 6.41 -26.80
C GLU A 36 -3.06 4.89 -26.65
N LEU A 37 -2.41 4.44 -25.57
CA LEU A 37 -2.25 3.01 -25.26
C LEU A 37 -3.61 2.36 -24.93
N GLY A 38 -4.51 3.07 -24.24
CA GLY A 38 -5.85 2.60 -23.92
C GLY A 38 -6.72 2.40 -25.18
N GLU A 39 -6.68 3.34 -26.11
CA GLU A 39 -7.41 3.25 -27.38
C GLU A 39 -6.90 2.10 -28.25
N SER A 40 -5.58 1.93 -28.34
CA SER A 40 -4.97 0.84 -29.11
C SER A 40 -5.35 -0.54 -28.52
N LEU A 41 -5.40 -0.67 -27.19
CA LEU A 41 -5.82 -1.88 -26.49
C LEU A 41 -7.28 -2.25 -26.79
N VAL A 42 -8.18 -1.27 -26.78
CA VAL A 42 -9.60 -1.50 -27.10
C VAL A 42 -9.75 -1.93 -28.57
N ALA A 43 -9.02 -1.30 -29.49
CA ALA A 43 -9.02 -1.67 -30.89
C ALA A 43 -8.51 -3.12 -31.11
N CYS A 44 -7.41 -3.52 -30.44
CA CYS A 44 -6.89 -4.88 -30.51
C CYS A 44 -7.89 -5.92 -29.99
N ARG A 45 -8.56 -5.67 -28.86
CA ARG A 45 -9.58 -6.60 -28.30
C ARG A 45 -10.78 -6.77 -29.21
N ARG A 46 -11.27 -5.68 -29.81
CA ARG A 46 -12.37 -5.75 -30.78
C ARG A 46 -11.98 -6.63 -31.96
N ARG A 47 -10.78 -6.44 -32.50
CA ARG A 47 -10.25 -7.24 -33.61
C ARG A 47 -10.10 -8.72 -33.25
N GLU A 48 -9.63 -9.03 -32.04
CA GLU A 48 -9.51 -10.40 -31.54
C GLU A 48 -10.88 -11.09 -31.42
N ALA A 49 -11.88 -10.38 -30.88
CA ALA A 49 -13.23 -10.88 -30.75
C ALA A 49 -13.90 -11.11 -32.12
N GLU A 50 -13.70 -10.20 -33.07
CA GLU A 50 -14.16 -10.35 -34.46
C GLU A 50 -13.57 -11.60 -35.12
N LEU A 51 -12.25 -11.83 -34.98
CA LEU A 51 -11.58 -13.01 -35.53
C LEU A 51 -12.06 -14.31 -34.87
N ALA A 52 -12.30 -14.30 -33.55
CA ALA A 52 -12.83 -15.45 -32.82
C ALA A 52 -14.26 -15.80 -33.28
N GLN A 53 -15.12 -14.79 -33.46
CA GLN A 53 -16.46 -14.99 -34.01
C GLN A 53 -16.42 -15.53 -35.44
N GLN A 54 -15.53 -15.03 -36.30
CA GLN A 54 -15.34 -15.55 -37.65
C GLN A 54 -14.92 -17.03 -37.64
N LEU A 55 -14.01 -17.43 -36.75
CA LEU A 55 -13.61 -18.82 -36.57
C LEU A 55 -14.77 -19.71 -36.11
N GLU A 56 -15.55 -19.27 -35.13
CA GLU A 56 -16.73 -20.03 -34.67
C GLU A 56 -17.81 -20.15 -35.74
N ALA A 57 -18.07 -19.09 -36.50
CA ALA A 57 -19.03 -19.10 -37.60
C ALA A 57 -18.64 -20.09 -38.71
N GLN A 58 -17.34 -20.34 -38.92
CA GLN A 58 -16.86 -21.29 -39.93
C GLN A 58 -16.86 -22.76 -39.46
N ARG A 59 -16.90 -23.06 -38.16
CA ARG A 59 -16.94 -24.43 -37.63
C ARG A 59 -18.10 -25.28 -38.16
N PRO A 60 -19.37 -24.84 -38.15
CA PRO A 60 -20.48 -25.64 -38.66
C PRO A 60 -20.36 -25.89 -40.17
N ALA A 61 -19.92 -24.88 -40.94
CA ALA A 61 -19.66 -25.03 -42.37
C ALA A 61 -18.57 -26.09 -42.62
N LEU A 62 -17.48 -26.10 -41.86
CA LEU A 62 -16.44 -27.13 -41.96
C LEU A 62 -16.99 -28.53 -41.67
N LEU A 63 -17.80 -28.70 -40.62
CA LEU A 63 -18.40 -29.99 -40.27
C LEU A 63 -19.34 -30.49 -41.37
N GLN A 64 -20.19 -29.62 -41.91
CA GLN A 64 -21.08 -29.96 -43.03
C GLN A 64 -20.28 -30.39 -44.27
N ARG A 65 -19.19 -29.67 -44.58
CA ARG A 65 -18.27 -30.03 -45.68
C ARG A 65 -17.59 -31.38 -45.44
N GLN A 66 -17.16 -31.68 -44.21
CA GLN A 66 -16.57 -32.97 -43.85
C GLN A 66 -17.56 -34.14 -43.99
N GLN A 67 -18.81 -33.94 -43.57
CA GLN A 67 -19.88 -34.94 -43.75
C GLN A 67 -20.15 -35.18 -45.23
N ARG A 68 -20.24 -34.11 -46.05
CA ARG A 68 -20.41 -34.24 -47.50
C ARG A 68 -19.26 -35.00 -48.15
N ARG A 69 -18.01 -34.76 -47.74
CA ARG A 69 -16.84 -35.53 -48.21
C ARG A 69 -16.98 -37.02 -47.90
N ALA A 70 -17.37 -37.37 -46.67
CA ALA A 70 -17.56 -38.76 -46.29
C ALA A 70 -18.66 -39.45 -47.12
N ALA A 71 -19.76 -38.73 -47.41
CA ALA A 71 -20.83 -39.21 -48.26
C ALA A 71 -20.35 -39.46 -49.71
N LEU A 72 -19.66 -38.50 -50.32
CA LEU A 72 -19.10 -38.65 -51.67
C LEU A 72 -18.07 -39.78 -51.76
N GLU A 73 -17.23 -39.97 -50.73
CA GLU A 73 -16.30 -41.10 -50.68
C GLU A 73 -17.01 -42.45 -50.56
N ALA A 74 -18.14 -42.51 -49.86
CA ALA A 74 -18.97 -43.71 -49.78
C ALA A 74 -19.65 -44.01 -51.12
N GLU A 75 -20.22 -42.99 -51.78
CA GLU A 75 -20.83 -43.09 -53.11
C GLU A 75 -19.81 -43.56 -54.16
N TYR A 76 -18.61 -42.97 -54.18
CA TYR A 76 -17.52 -43.40 -55.05
C TYR A 76 -17.14 -44.87 -54.83
N LYS A 77 -16.96 -45.28 -53.56
CA LYS A 77 -16.61 -46.67 -53.23
C LYS A 77 -17.71 -47.65 -53.61
N ALA A 78 -18.98 -47.26 -53.42
CA ALA A 78 -20.12 -48.08 -53.82
C ALA A 78 -20.18 -48.25 -55.34
N ALA A 79 -20.02 -47.16 -56.11
CA ALA A 79 -19.98 -47.20 -57.57
C ALA A 79 -18.81 -48.05 -58.09
N ALA A 80 -17.61 -47.90 -57.51
CA ALA A 80 -16.45 -48.71 -57.87
C ALA A 80 -16.66 -50.21 -57.59
N ARG A 81 -17.29 -50.55 -56.45
CA ARG A 81 -17.63 -51.95 -56.12
C ARG A 81 -18.71 -52.53 -57.02
N ALA A 82 -19.64 -51.72 -57.50
CA ALA A 82 -20.69 -52.14 -58.44
C ALA A 82 -20.16 -52.39 -59.86
N LEU A 83 -19.11 -51.67 -60.27
CA LEU A 83 -18.51 -51.80 -61.60
C LEU A 83 -17.82 -53.16 -61.82
N ALA A 84 -17.05 -53.65 -60.84
CA ALA A 84 -16.30 -54.90 -60.96
C ALA A 84 -17.14 -56.15 -61.33
N PRO A 85 -18.27 -56.46 -60.65
CA PRO A 85 -19.11 -57.59 -61.03
C PRO A 85 -19.82 -57.38 -62.38
N GLN A 86 -20.13 -56.13 -62.78
CA GLN A 86 -20.68 -55.85 -64.10
C GLN A 86 -19.67 -56.16 -65.21
N GLN A 87 -18.40 -55.76 -65.04
CA GLN A 87 -17.32 -56.07 -65.98
C GLN A 87 -17.08 -57.57 -66.10
N GLN A 88 -17.08 -58.30 -64.99
CA GLN A 88 -16.98 -59.76 -65.01
C GLN A 88 -18.16 -60.41 -65.75
N ARG A 89 -19.39 -59.91 -65.55
CA ARG A 89 -20.59 -60.39 -66.25
C ARG A 89 -20.55 -60.09 -67.75
N GLN A 90 -20.03 -58.92 -68.14
CA GLN A 90 -19.82 -58.54 -69.52
C GLN A 90 -18.82 -59.49 -70.20
N GLN A 91 -17.68 -59.81 -69.55
CA GLN A 91 -16.71 -60.77 -70.05
C GLN A 91 -17.34 -62.17 -70.26
N GLN A 92 -18.07 -62.68 -69.27
CA GLN A 92 -18.74 -63.98 -69.37
C GLN A 92 -19.77 -64.04 -70.51
N LEU A 93 -20.55 -62.97 -70.71
CA LEU A 93 -21.51 -62.90 -71.81
C LEU A 93 -20.82 -62.79 -73.18
N ALA A 94 -19.70 -62.08 -73.26
CA ALA A 94 -18.90 -61.98 -74.49
C ALA A 94 -18.27 -63.33 -74.88
N GLU A 95 -17.72 -64.07 -73.92
CA GLU A 95 -17.21 -65.44 -74.13
C GLU A 95 -18.33 -66.38 -74.60
N ARG A 96 -19.51 -66.30 -73.95
CA ARG A 96 -20.67 -67.11 -74.32
C ARG A 96 -21.18 -66.77 -75.73
N LEU A 97 -21.17 -65.50 -76.12
CA LEU A 97 -21.50 -65.09 -77.48
C LEU A 97 -20.52 -65.66 -78.51
N ALA A 98 -19.22 -65.58 -78.24
CA ALA A 98 -18.20 -66.14 -79.12
C ALA A 98 -18.39 -67.65 -79.31
N ALA A 99 -18.67 -68.38 -78.22
CA ALA A 99 -18.95 -69.80 -78.25
C ALA A 99 -20.22 -70.14 -79.05
N LEU A 100 -21.31 -69.40 -78.86
CA LEU A 100 -22.56 -69.59 -79.59
C LEU A 100 -22.40 -69.28 -81.09
N ALA A 101 -21.69 -68.20 -81.43
CA ALA A 101 -21.40 -67.83 -82.81
C ALA A 101 -20.56 -68.91 -83.52
N ALA A 102 -19.53 -69.42 -82.85
CA ALA A 102 -18.71 -70.51 -83.36
C ALA A 102 -19.55 -71.79 -83.58
N ALA A 103 -20.41 -72.15 -82.62
CA ALA A 103 -21.29 -73.32 -82.74
C ALA A 103 -22.25 -73.20 -83.94
N ILE A 104 -22.90 -72.04 -84.12
CA ILE A 104 -23.75 -71.77 -85.29
C ILE A 104 -22.95 -71.86 -86.60
N GLY A 105 -21.70 -71.36 -86.60
CA GLY A 105 -20.79 -71.46 -87.74
C GLY A 105 -20.44 -72.91 -88.12
N VAL A 106 -20.38 -73.82 -87.16
CA VAL A 106 -20.14 -75.27 -87.38
C VAL A 106 -21.41 -76.01 -87.81
N ASP A 107 -22.59 -75.60 -87.35
CA ASP A 107 -23.86 -76.24 -87.73
C ASP A 107 -24.19 -76.00 -89.21
N GLY A 108 -23.84 -74.83 -89.76
CA GLY A 108 -24.05 -74.48 -91.17
C GLY A 108 -23.50 -75.49 -92.19
N PRO A 109 -22.19 -75.83 -92.17
CA PRO A 109 -21.64 -76.83 -93.09
C PRO A 109 -22.21 -78.24 -92.86
N ARG A 110 -22.51 -78.63 -91.61
CA ARG A 110 -23.16 -79.92 -91.30
C ARG A 110 -24.56 -80.01 -91.90
N GLN A 111 -25.33 -78.93 -91.82
CA GLN A 111 -26.65 -78.83 -92.45
C GLN A 111 -26.52 -78.97 -93.98
N GLY A 112 -25.57 -78.24 -94.60
CA GLY A 112 -25.33 -78.34 -96.04
C GLY A 112 -24.91 -79.75 -96.51
N GLN A 113 -24.14 -80.47 -95.70
CA GLN A 113 -23.79 -81.87 -95.96
C GLN A 113 -25.02 -82.79 -95.94
N LEU A 114 -25.90 -82.64 -94.95
CA LEU A 114 -27.14 -83.43 -94.86
C LEU A 114 -28.10 -83.10 -96.01
N GLU A 115 -28.25 -81.83 -96.36
CA GLU A 115 -29.08 -81.41 -97.51
C GLU A 115 -28.55 -82.00 -98.83
N ALA A 116 -27.22 -82.02 -99.01
CA ALA A 116 -26.59 -82.66 -100.16
C ALA A 116 -26.75 -84.19 -100.20
N GLN A 117 -26.91 -84.86 -99.04
CA GLN A 117 -27.17 -86.30 -98.94
C GLN A 117 -28.65 -86.66 -99.15
N ILE A 118 -29.58 -85.77 -98.76
CA ILE A 118 -31.02 -86.00 -98.91
C ILE A 118 -31.42 -86.06 -100.40
N GLY A 119 -30.86 -85.20 -101.26
CA GLY A 119 -31.12 -85.18 -102.70
C GLY A 119 -30.95 -86.55 -103.40
N PRO A 120 -29.77 -87.19 -103.33
CA PRO A 120 -29.55 -88.51 -103.92
C PRO A 120 -30.35 -89.64 -103.24
N MET A 121 -30.67 -89.51 -101.94
CA MET A 121 -31.57 -90.45 -101.28
C MET A 121 -32.98 -90.39 -101.87
N LEU A 122 -33.50 -89.19 -102.16
CA LEU A 122 -34.81 -89.01 -102.80
C LEU A 122 -34.85 -89.59 -104.21
N SER A 123 -33.81 -89.38 -105.01
CA SER A 123 -33.74 -89.98 -106.35
C SER A 123 -33.66 -91.51 -106.27
N ARG A 124 -32.88 -92.04 -105.33
CA ARG A 124 -32.79 -93.50 -105.11
C ARG A 124 -34.11 -94.11 -104.67
N LEU A 125 -34.87 -93.41 -103.83
CA LEU A 125 -36.18 -93.85 -103.37
C LEU A 125 -37.17 -93.92 -104.54
N ALA A 126 -37.21 -92.89 -105.39
CA ALA A 126 -38.03 -92.88 -106.60
C ALA A 126 -37.65 -93.99 -107.60
N GLU A 127 -36.34 -94.31 -107.74
CA GLU A 127 -35.88 -95.45 -108.54
C GLU A 127 -36.37 -96.79 -107.97
N LEU A 128 -36.31 -96.98 -106.65
CA LEU A 128 -36.77 -98.19 -105.97
C LEU A 128 -38.29 -98.36 -106.06
N GLU A 129 -39.07 -97.28 -105.87
CA GLU A 129 -40.52 -97.27 -106.08
C GLU A 129 -40.91 -97.68 -107.51
N ALA A 130 -40.22 -97.13 -108.51
CA ALA A 130 -40.44 -97.48 -109.91
C ALA A 130 -40.08 -98.94 -110.21
N ALA A 131 -38.98 -99.45 -109.64
CA ALA A 131 -38.55 -100.83 -109.78
C ALA A 131 -39.50 -101.81 -109.08
N GLU A 132 -40.00 -101.48 -107.89
CA GLU A 132 -40.99 -102.26 -107.16
C GLU A 132 -42.31 -102.33 -107.94
N ALA A 133 -42.80 -101.21 -108.48
CA ALA A 133 -44.02 -101.15 -109.30
C ALA A 133 -43.91 -102.04 -110.56
N GLN A 134 -42.74 -102.08 -111.20
CA GLN A 134 -42.48 -102.97 -112.33
C GLN A 134 -42.45 -104.45 -111.91
N ALA A 135 -41.81 -104.77 -110.77
CA ALA A 135 -41.70 -106.14 -110.26
C ALA A 135 -43.04 -106.72 -109.77
N ALA A 136 -43.91 -105.87 -109.20
CA ALA A 136 -45.28 -106.24 -108.81
C ALA A 136 -46.12 -106.68 -110.02
N GLY A 137 -45.91 -106.07 -111.20
CA GLY A 137 -46.59 -106.43 -112.45
C GLY A 137 -46.09 -107.72 -113.10
N SER A 138 -44.87 -108.17 -112.82
CA SER A 138 -44.25 -109.36 -113.44
C SER A 138 -44.44 -110.67 -112.65
N GLY A 139 -45.00 -110.62 -111.43
CA GLY A 139 -45.33 -111.80 -110.62
C GLY A 139 -44.15 -112.48 -109.90
N ASP A 140 -42.98 -111.84 -109.83
CA ASP A 140 -41.76 -112.40 -109.23
C ASP A 140 -41.67 -112.03 -107.73
N VAL A 141 -42.28 -112.87 -106.88
CA VAL A 141 -42.50 -112.59 -105.45
C VAL A 141 -41.19 -112.35 -104.68
N ALA A 142 -40.12 -113.09 -104.98
CA ALA A 142 -38.85 -112.95 -104.28
C ALA A 142 -38.14 -111.62 -104.59
N ARG A 143 -38.19 -111.20 -105.87
CA ARG A 143 -37.66 -109.92 -106.31
C ARG A 143 -38.45 -108.74 -105.73
N TRP A 144 -39.77 -108.87 -105.68
CA TRP A 144 -40.65 -107.87 -105.07
C TRP A 144 -40.38 -107.71 -103.57
N GLN A 145 -40.27 -108.82 -102.81
CA GLN A 145 -39.94 -108.77 -101.38
C GLN A 145 -38.55 -108.17 -101.09
N GLY A 146 -37.57 -108.40 -101.96
CA GLY A 146 -36.24 -107.78 -101.86
C GLY A 146 -36.29 -106.27 -102.05
N LEU A 147 -36.98 -105.80 -103.10
CA LEU A 147 -37.16 -104.37 -103.38
C LEU A 147 -37.96 -103.66 -102.29
N GLN A 148 -38.99 -104.31 -101.75
CA GLN A 148 -39.78 -103.76 -100.64
C GLN A 148 -38.91 -103.53 -99.38
N ARG A 149 -38.03 -104.47 -99.03
CA ARG A 149 -37.08 -104.28 -97.90
C ARG A 149 -36.07 -103.19 -98.18
N GLU A 150 -35.58 -103.08 -99.42
CA GLU A 150 -34.67 -102.00 -99.82
C GLU A 150 -35.34 -100.63 -99.76
N LEU A 151 -36.62 -100.54 -100.15
CA LEU A 151 -37.42 -99.33 -100.07
C LEU A 151 -37.67 -98.93 -98.61
N GLU A 152 -38.12 -99.87 -97.76
CA GLU A 152 -38.30 -99.63 -96.31
C GLU A 152 -37.00 -99.15 -95.65
N GLY A 153 -35.85 -99.73 -96.03
CA GLY A 153 -34.53 -99.30 -95.56
C GLY A 153 -34.14 -97.90 -96.05
N ALA A 154 -34.42 -97.57 -97.31
CA ALA A 154 -34.17 -96.25 -97.88
C ALA A 154 -35.07 -95.16 -97.28
N ASP A 155 -36.35 -95.45 -97.06
CA ASP A 155 -37.31 -94.58 -96.38
C ASP A 155 -36.89 -94.31 -94.93
N ALA A 156 -36.48 -95.35 -94.20
CA ALA A 156 -35.98 -95.20 -92.83
C ALA A 156 -34.72 -94.32 -92.79
N ALA A 157 -33.79 -94.51 -93.73
CA ALA A 157 -32.58 -93.70 -93.83
C ALA A 157 -32.87 -92.23 -94.18
N LEU A 158 -33.79 -91.99 -95.12
CA LEU A 158 -34.24 -90.64 -95.49
C LEU A 158 -34.96 -89.94 -94.32
N SER A 159 -35.83 -90.66 -93.62
CA SER A 159 -36.53 -90.15 -92.44
C SER A 159 -35.55 -89.78 -91.33
N ALA A 160 -34.56 -90.64 -91.05
CA ALA A 160 -33.50 -90.36 -90.08
C ALA A 160 -32.66 -89.13 -90.48
N ALA A 161 -32.26 -89.00 -91.75
CA ALA A 161 -31.52 -87.85 -92.25
C ALA A 161 -32.33 -86.53 -92.14
N ARG A 162 -33.64 -86.58 -92.45
CA ARG A 162 -34.56 -85.43 -92.28
C ARG A 162 -34.74 -85.06 -90.82
N GLN A 163 -34.94 -86.03 -89.92
CA GLN A 163 -35.02 -85.79 -88.48
C GLN A 163 -33.73 -85.17 -87.93
N GLN A 164 -32.56 -85.65 -88.38
CA GLN A 164 -31.27 -85.09 -88.00
C GLN A 164 -31.10 -83.64 -88.49
N ARG A 165 -31.48 -83.35 -89.74
CA ARG A 165 -31.51 -81.98 -90.29
C ARG A 165 -32.43 -81.07 -89.48
N ASP A 166 -33.65 -81.52 -89.20
CA ASP A 166 -34.66 -80.72 -88.49
C ASP A 166 -34.25 -80.47 -87.04
N GLY A 167 -33.62 -81.45 -86.39
CA GLY A 167 -33.00 -81.29 -85.07
C GLY A 167 -31.87 -80.26 -85.07
N LEU A 168 -30.99 -80.26 -86.08
CA LEU A 168 -29.95 -79.25 -86.24
C LEU A 168 -30.53 -77.85 -86.50
N LEU A 169 -31.58 -77.74 -87.32
CA LEU A 169 -32.29 -76.48 -87.59
C LEU A 169 -32.92 -75.90 -86.32
N ALA A 170 -33.58 -76.75 -85.52
CA ALA A 170 -34.15 -76.36 -84.23
C ALA A 170 -33.05 -75.89 -83.26
N ALA A 171 -31.97 -76.65 -83.11
CA ALA A 171 -30.83 -76.28 -82.27
C ALA A 171 -30.17 -74.96 -82.72
N ARG A 172 -30.05 -74.73 -84.03
CA ARG A 172 -29.53 -73.47 -84.59
C ARG A 172 -30.43 -72.29 -84.28
N ARG A 173 -31.76 -72.43 -84.38
CA ARG A 173 -32.74 -71.39 -84.01
C ARG A 173 -32.68 -71.06 -82.51
N GLU A 174 -32.57 -72.08 -81.66
CA GLU A 174 -32.41 -71.86 -80.22
C GLU A 174 -31.11 -71.12 -79.89
N ARG A 175 -29.99 -71.51 -80.54
CA ARG A 175 -28.69 -70.86 -80.39
C ARG A 175 -28.72 -69.43 -80.93
N SER A 176 -29.41 -69.13 -82.03
CA SER A 176 -29.53 -67.78 -82.57
C SER A 176 -30.33 -66.87 -81.63
N LEU A 177 -31.44 -67.35 -81.06
CA LEU A 177 -32.19 -66.61 -80.04
C LEU A 177 -31.36 -66.39 -78.77
N ALA A 178 -30.58 -67.38 -78.35
CA ALA A 178 -29.65 -67.23 -77.21
C ALA A 178 -28.56 -66.20 -77.50
N LEU A 179 -28.05 -66.16 -78.74
CA LEU A 179 -27.08 -65.18 -79.21
C LEU A 179 -27.69 -63.77 -79.16
N GLU A 180 -28.88 -63.57 -79.73
CA GLU A 180 -29.60 -62.28 -79.67
C GLU A 180 -29.77 -61.80 -78.22
N ARG A 181 -30.26 -62.65 -77.31
CA ARG A 181 -30.42 -62.30 -75.89
C ARG A 181 -29.11 -61.88 -75.23
N CYS A 182 -28.02 -62.58 -75.53
CA CYS A 182 -26.70 -62.23 -74.99
C CYS A 182 -26.18 -60.92 -75.59
N THR A 183 -26.43 -60.65 -76.88
CA THR A 183 -26.05 -59.38 -77.52
C THR A 183 -26.80 -58.19 -76.93
N THR A 184 -28.11 -58.30 -76.73
CA THR A 184 -28.92 -57.25 -76.08
C THR A 184 -28.49 -57.04 -74.63
N GLY A 185 -28.14 -58.11 -73.92
CA GLY A 185 -27.62 -58.05 -72.56
C GLY A 185 -26.29 -57.31 -72.47
N LEU A 186 -25.37 -57.55 -73.42
CA LEU A 186 -24.10 -56.81 -73.49
C LEU A 186 -24.29 -55.33 -73.80
N GLN A 187 -25.19 -54.98 -74.72
CA GLN A 187 -25.47 -53.57 -75.05
C GLN A 187 -26.02 -52.80 -73.84
N ALA A 188 -26.90 -53.44 -73.05
CA ALA A 188 -27.39 -52.85 -71.82
C ALA A 188 -26.28 -52.65 -70.78
N LEU A 189 -25.41 -53.66 -70.58
CA LEU A 189 -24.28 -53.56 -69.66
C LEU A 189 -23.24 -52.51 -70.09
N ASP A 190 -22.95 -52.38 -71.38
CA ASP A 190 -22.07 -51.31 -71.90
C ASP A 190 -22.66 -49.92 -71.64
N GLY A 191 -23.98 -49.76 -71.79
CA GLY A 191 -24.68 -48.53 -71.41
C GLY A 191 -24.55 -48.20 -69.92
N ASP A 192 -24.71 -49.19 -69.05
CA ASP A 192 -24.57 -49.04 -67.61
C ASP A 192 -23.11 -48.75 -67.20
N GLU A 193 -22.14 -49.43 -67.79
CA GLU A 193 -20.71 -49.17 -67.59
C GLU A 193 -20.34 -47.73 -67.95
N ARG A 194 -20.78 -47.24 -69.12
CA ARG A 194 -20.53 -45.85 -69.53
C ARG A 194 -21.12 -44.84 -68.55
N ARG A 195 -22.33 -45.09 -68.03
CA ARG A 195 -22.97 -44.24 -67.01
C ARG A 195 -22.19 -44.25 -65.71
N LEU A 196 -21.76 -45.43 -65.25
CA LEU A 196 -20.95 -45.58 -64.03
C LEU A 196 -19.59 -44.89 -64.17
N VAL A 197 -18.92 -45.04 -65.31
CA VAL A 197 -17.64 -44.36 -65.59
C VAL A 197 -17.82 -42.85 -65.56
N ALA A 198 -18.86 -42.31 -66.21
CA ALA A 198 -19.15 -40.88 -66.20
C ALA A 198 -19.46 -40.37 -64.77
N ALA A 199 -20.24 -41.12 -63.99
CA ALA A 199 -20.53 -40.79 -62.60
C ALA A 199 -19.27 -40.79 -61.72
N VAL A 200 -18.39 -41.78 -61.90
CA VAL A 200 -17.10 -41.86 -61.20
C VAL A 200 -16.20 -40.66 -61.57
N GLN A 201 -16.12 -40.30 -62.84
CA GLN A 201 -15.34 -39.13 -63.28
C GLN A 201 -15.88 -37.82 -62.68
N ALA A 202 -17.21 -37.64 -62.65
CA ALA A 202 -17.84 -36.49 -62.02
C ALA A 202 -17.53 -36.41 -60.52
N LEU A 203 -17.64 -37.53 -59.79
CA LEU A 203 -17.28 -37.62 -58.36
C LEU A 203 -15.79 -37.34 -58.12
N VAL A 204 -14.90 -37.79 -59.01
CA VAL A 204 -13.46 -37.51 -58.91
C VAL A 204 -13.18 -36.02 -59.12
N ALA A 205 -13.81 -35.38 -60.10
CA ALA A 205 -13.67 -33.95 -60.34
C ALA A 205 -14.19 -33.12 -59.15
N GLU A 206 -15.37 -33.46 -58.62
CA GLU A 206 -15.94 -32.82 -57.43
C GLU A 206 -14.96 -32.96 -56.24
N ARG A 207 -14.44 -34.17 -55.99
CA ARG A 207 -13.46 -34.43 -54.93
C ARG A 207 -12.18 -33.60 -55.08
N GLN A 208 -11.69 -33.38 -56.30
CA GLN A 208 -10.51 -32.55 -56.55
C GLN A 208 -10.77 -31.08 -56.22
N GLN A 209 -11.91 -30.52 -56.67
CA GLN A 209 -12.31 -29.15 -56.35
C GLN A 209 -12.45 -28.96 -54.83
N TRP A 210 -13.09 -29.92 -54.15
CA TRP A 210 -13.20 -29.92 -52.70
C TRP A 210 -11.84 -29.93 -52.00
N LYS A 211 -10.90 -30.74 -52.47
CA LYS A 211 -9.54 -30.81 -51.90
C LYS A 211 -8.80 -29.48 -52.03
N GLN A 212 -8.95 -28.78 -53.16
CA GLN A 212 -8.36 -27.46 -53.36
C GLN A 212 -8.99 -26.41 -52.44
N GLN A 213 -10.33 -26.37 -52.33
CA GLN A 213 -11.02 -25.48 -51.40
C GLN A 213 -10.59 -25.75 -49.94
N GLN A 214 -10.47 -27.01 -49.53
CA GLN A 214 -10.01 -27.36 -48.19
C GLN A 214 -8.60 -26.84 -47.91
N GLN A 215 -7.68 -26.93 -48.89
CA GLN A 215 -6.33 -26.39 -48.74
C GLN A 215 -6.34 -24.87 -48.60
N GLN A 216 -7.17 -24.16 -49.37
CA GLN A 216 -7.33 -22.71 -49.28
C GLN A 216 -7.91 -22.29 -47.91
N ASP A 217 -8.98 -22.94 -47.45
CA ASP A 217 -9.57 -22.69 -46.13
C ASP A 217 -8.55 -22.93 -45.01
N GLN A 218 -7.74 -23.99 -45.13
CA GLN A 218 -6.71 -24.33 -44.15
C GLN A 218 -5.61 -23.25 -44.10
N GLN A 219 -5.17 -22.75 -45.26
CA GLN A 219 -4.19 -21.65 -45.34
C GLN A 219 -4.76 -20.36 -44.73
N GLN A 220 -6.00 -20.01 -45.05
CA GLN A 220 -6.68 -18.85 -44.47
C GLN A 220 -6.79 -18.97 -42.96
N ARG A 221 -7.19 -20.15 -42.46
CA ARG A 221 -7.27 -20.41 -41.02
C ARG A 221 -5.91 -20.24 -40.33
N THR A 222 -4.84 -20.82 -40.87
CA THR A 222 -3.50 -20.66 -40.28
C THR A 222 -3.04 -19.21 -40.27
N ALA A 223 -3.38 -18.43 -41.30
CA ALA A 223 -3.05 -17.00 -41.37
C ALA A 223 -3.88 -16.16 -40.38
N LEU A 224 -5.14 -16.52 -40.14
CA LEU A 224 -5.97 -15.87 -39.12
C LEU A 224 -5.50 -16.21 -37.71
N GLU A 225 -5.12 -17.48 -37.46
CA GLU A 225 -4.55 -17.93 -36.19
C GLU A 225 -3.22 -17.22 -35.87
N SER A 226 -2.31 -17.08 -36.85
CA SER A 226 -1.07 -16.32 -36.64
C SER A 226 -1.35 -14.84 -36.36
N ARG A 227 -2.28 -14.23 -37.09
CA ARG A 227 -2.67 -12.82 -36.89
C ARG A 227 -3.34 -12.60 -35.53
N GLN A 228 -4.11 -13.58 -35.05
CA GLN A 228 -4.68 -13.56 -33.69
C GLN A 228 -3.57 -13.59 -32.63
N GLN A 229 -2.58 -14.48 -32.77
CA GLN A 229 -1.45 -14.57 -31.83
C GLN A 229 -0.60 -13.29 -31.81
N GLU A 230 -0.33 -12.71 -32.98
CA GLU A 230 0.36 -11.42 -33.09
C GLU A 230 -0.41 -10.31 -32.37
N LEU A 231 -1.73 -10.24 -32.56
CA LEU A 231 -2.58 -9.25 -31.89
C LEU A 231 -2.63 -9.48 -30.38
N GLN A 232 -2.71 -10.72 -29.90
CA GLN A 232 -2.64 -11.05 -28.47
C GLN A 232 -1.32 -10.62 -27.84
N THR A 233 -0.21 -10.85 -28.54
CA THR A 233 1.13 -10.45 -28.09
C THR A 233 1.22 -8.93 -28.00
N ARG A 234 0.85 -8.22 -29.09
CA ARG A 234 0.80 -6.76 -29.11
C ARG A 234 -0.12 -6.20 -28.03
N PHE A 235 -1.28 -6.81 -27.82
CA PHE A 235 -2.20 -6.43 -26.75
C PHE A 235 -1.53 -6.58 -25.37
N GLY A 236 -0.84 -7.69 -25.11
CA GLY A 236 -0.10 -7.92 -23.88
C GLY A 236 1.01 -6.89 -23.63
N GLU A 237 1.77 -6.56 -24.66
CA GLU A 237 2.83 -5.53 -24.61
C GLU A 237 2.26 -4.14 -24.34
N GLN A 238 1.21 -3.73 -25.07
CA GLN A 238 0.56 -2.43 -24.88
C GLN A 238 -0.06 -2.30 -23.48
N ARG A 239 -0.58 -3.39 -22.92
CA ARG A 239 -1.13 -3.42 -21.56
C ARG A 239 -0.03 -3.19 -20.54
N ARG A 240 1.11 -3.88 -20.68
CA ARG A 240 2.28 -3.66 -19.81
C ARG A 240 2.80 -2.23 -19.93
N ALA A 241 2.88 -1.68 -21.14
CA ALA A 241 3.31 -0.30 -21.37
C ALA A 241 2.37 0.70 -20.68
N ARG A 242 1.05 0.46 -20.72
CA ARG A 242 0.06 1.26 -20.00
C ARG A 242 0.26 1.15 -18.49
N ASP A 243 0.37 -0.06 -17.95
CA ASP A 243 0.52 -0.28 -16.51
C ASP A 243 1.77 0.41 -15.95
N ILE A 244 2.88 0.40 -16.71
CA ILE A 244 4.12 1.13 -16.38
C ILE A 244 3.88 2.65 -16.39
N ALA A 245 3.24 3.19 -17.42
CA ALA A 245 2.97 4.62 -17.52
C ALA A 245 1.96 5.11 -16.45
N GLU A 246 0.99 4.28 -16.05
CA GLU A 246 0.06 4.56 -14.95
C GLU A 246 0.79 4.63 -13.61
N ALA A 247 1.72 3.69 -13.37
CA ALA A 247 2.55 3.71 -12.17
C ALA A 247 3.44 4.97 -12.11
N GLN A 248 4.09 5.32 -13.22
CA GLN A 248 4.91 6.55 -13.30
C GLN A 248 4.10 7.82 -13.05
N LEU A 249 2.87 7.89 -13.57
CA LEU A 249 1.96 9.00 -13.33
C LEU A 249 1.56 9.09 -11.85
N ALA A 250 1.29 7.96 -11.20
CA ALA A 250 0.96 7.91 -9.78
C ALA A 250 2.15 8.40 -8.92
N ASP A 251 3.37 7.93 -9.20
CA ASP A 251 4.58 8.34 -8.49
C ASP A 251 4.84 9.85 -8.61
N ARG A 252 4.75 10.41 -9.83
CA ARG A 252 4.92 11.87 -10.03
C ARG A 252 3.87 12.69 -9.29
N ARG A 253 2.61 12.23 -9.26
CA ARG A 253 1.55 12.90 -8.49
C ARG A 253 1.85 12.91 -7.00
N GLN A 254 2.36 11.81 -6.46
CA GLN A 254 2.74 11.73 -5.06
C GLN A 254 3.91 12.68 -4.76
N GLN A 255 4.93 12.72 -5.63
CA GLN A 255 6.05 13.65 -5.49
C GLN A 255 5.59 15.12 -5.51
N LEU A 256 4.69 15.48 -6.43
CA LEU A 256 4.12 16.81 -6.52
C LEU A 256 3.37 17.18 -5.23
N GLN A 257 2.53 16.27 -4.70
CA GLN A 257 1.82 16.50 -3.43
C GLN A 257 2.78 16.70 -2.25
N GLN A 258 3.86 15.91 -2.17
CA GLN A 258 4.89 16.07 -1.13
C GLN A 258 5.59 17.42 -1.23
N GLN A 259 5.97 17.85 -2.45
CA GLN A 259 6.59 19.16 -2.69
C GLN A 259 5.63 20.31 -2.34
N GLN A 260 4.35 20.20 -2.71
CA GLN A 260 3.33 21.19 -2.34
C GLN A 260 3.18 21.31 -0.82
N TRP A 261 3.16 20.18 -0.11
CA TRP A 261 3.11 20.18 1.36
C TRP A 261 4.36 20.82 1.98
N GLN A 262 5.55 20.51 1.47
CA GLN A 262 6.81 21.13 1.90
C GLN A 262 6.79 22.65 1.68
N LEU A 263 6.32 23.11 0.52
CA LEU A 263 6.17 24.53 0.22
C LEU A 263 5.22 25.22 1.20
N GLN A 264 4.06 24.62 1.49
CA GLN A 264 3.11 25.14 2.48
C GLN A 264 3.74 25.24 3.87
N ARG A 265 4.49 24.21 4.29
CA ARG A 265 5.18 24.21 5.58
C ARG A 265 6.23 25.31 5.67
N LEU A 266 7.09 25.44 4.66
CA LEU A 266 8.11 26.50 4.58
C LEU A 266 7.48 27.90 4.56
N ALA A 267 6.35 28.07 3.87
CA ALA A 267 5.62 29.34 3.87
C ALA A 267 5.10 29.70 5.27
N GLN A 268 4.58 28.72 6.03
CA GLN A 268 4.17 28.92 7.43
C GLN A 268 5.36 29.23 8.34
N GLU A 269 6.48 28.52 8.19
CA GLU A 269 7.72 28.79 8.94
C GLU A 269 8.23 30.22 8.69
N LEU A 270 8.22 30.69 7.43
CA LEU A 270 8.61 32.05 7.08
C LEU A 270 7.70 33.10 7.71
N LEU A 271 6.38 32.89 7.73
CA LEU A 271 5.43 33.79 8.38
C LEU A 271 5.71 33.86 9.89
N GLY A 272 5.94 32.71 10.54
CA GLY A 272 6.30 32.67 11.97
C GLY A 272 7.58 33.45 12.27
N LEU A 273 8.64 33.25 11.49
CA LEU A 273 9.90 34.00 11.65
C LEU A 273 9.73 35.51 11.40
N GLN A 274 8.85 35.91 10.48
CA GLN A 274 8.54 37.32 10.26
C GLN A 274 7.84 37.95 11.47
N GLU A 275 6.92 37.23 12.11
CA GLU A 275 6.24 37.66 13.33
C GLU A 275 7.20 37.72 14.53
N GLU A 276 8.06 36.72 14.72
CA GLU A 276 9.12 36.72 15.73
C GLU A 276 10.06 37.91 15.55
N ARG A 277 10.51 38.16 14.32
CA ARG A 277 11.36 39.33 14.03
C ARG A 277 10.64 40.63 14.35
N ARG A 278 9.37 40.78 13.96
CA ARG A 278 8.58 41.99 14.22
C ARG A 278 8.39 42.23 15.71
N SER A 279 8.01 41.21 16.47
CA SER A 279 7.84 41.31 17.92
C SER A 279 9.17 41.61 18.63
N GLY A 280 10.27 40.99 18.19
CA GLY A 280 11.61 41.28 18.68
C GLY A 280 12.04 42.73 18.42
N GLN A 281 11.76 43.26 17.22
CA GLN A 281 12.03 44.66 16.88
C GLN A 281 11.22 45.63 17.76
N GLN A 282 9.93 45.39 17.95
CA GLN A 282 9.08 46.21 18.82
C GLN A 282 9.59 46.20 20.27
N ARG A 283 9.98 45.03 20.78
CA ARG A 283 10.57 44.90 22.12
C ARG A 283 11.87 45.66 22.24
N LEU A 284 12.71 45.61 21.21
CA LEU A 284 13.97 46.35 21.16
C LEU A 284 13.75 47.86 21.15
N GLU A 285 12.79 48.36 20.36
CA GLU A 285 12.39 49.78 20.36
C GLU A 285 11.86 50.23 21.74
N GLN A 286 11.03 49.40 22.38
CA GLN A 286 10.50 49.70 23.71
C GLN A 286 11.63 49.78 24.75
N LEU A 287 12.56 48.82 24.75
CA LEU A 287 13.72 48.83 25.62
C LEU A 287 14.60 50.06 25.35
N GLN A 288 14.84 50.40 24.08
CA GLN A 288 15.60 51.60 23.71
C GLN A 288 15.00 52.88 24.29
N ARG A 289 13.68 53.03 24.32
CA ARG A 289 13.02 54.19 24.96
C ARG A 289 13.16 54.22 26.48
N GLN A 290 13.36 53.07 27.12
CA GLN A 290 13.58 52.96 28.56
C GLN A 290 15.04 53.19 28.95
N LEU A 291 15.97 53.21 28.00
CA LEU A 291 17.36 53.55 28.29
C LEU A 291 17.47 55.04 28.66
N PRO A 292 18.31 55.38 29.65
CA PRO A 292 18.66 56.77 29.93
C PRO A 292 19.30 57.45 28.72
N ASP A 293 19.00 58.75 28.50
CA ASP A 293 19.65 59.59 27.48
C ASP A 293 20.34 60.79 28.15
N PRO A 294 21.68 60.93 28.07
CA PRO A 294 22.62 60.06 27.35
C PRO A 294 22.77 58.68 28.02
N PRO A 295 23.12 57.63 27.24
CA PRO A 295 23.38 56.31 27.79
C PRO A 295 24.52 56.38 28.81
N PRO A 296 24.42 55.67 29.95
CA PRO A 296 25.46 55.70 30.97
C PRO A 296 26.77 55.16 30.40
N ALA A 297 27.88 55.82 30.74
CA ALA A 297 29.21 55.36 30.36
C ALA A 297 29.51 54.04 31.09
N ILE A 298 29.47 52.92 30.37
CA ILE A 298 29.83 51.61 30.91
C ILE A 298 31.36 51.48 30.88
N PRO A 299 32.04 51.32 32.04
CA PRO A 299 33.49 51.15 32.09
C PRO A 299 33.97 49.96 31.25
N GLU A 300 35.14 50.09 30.64
CA GLU A 300 35.68 49.10 29.70
C GLU A 300 35.93 47.74 30.36
N LEU A 301 36.32 47.74 31.64
CA LEU A 301 36.42 46.55 32.49
C LEU A 301 35.09 45.78 32.59
N VAL A 302 33.98 46.50 32.76
CA VAL A 302 32.63 45.91 32.87
C VAL A 302 32.19 45.36 31.51
N ARG A 303 32.51 46.07 30.41
CA ARG A 303 32.23 45.62 29.05
C ARG A 303 33.00 44.35 28.69
N ALA A 304 34.28 44.26 29.11
CA ALA A 304 35.14 43.10 28.87
C ALA A 304 34.72 41.87 29.72
N ALA A 305 34.26 42.08 30.95
CA ALA A 305 33.78 41.01 31.83
C ALA A 305 32.45 40.38 31.36
N GLY A 306 31.64 41.13 30.60
CA GLY A 306 30.40 40.65 29.98
C GLY A 306 29.19 40.61 30.93
N LEU A 307 28.00 40.40 30.35
CA LEU A 307 26.72 40.38 31.08
C LEU A 307 26.65 39.29 32.16
N GLU A 308 27.29 38.15 31.94
CA GLU A 308 27.28 37.04 32.91
C GLU A 308 27.97 37.41 34.22
N ALA A 309 29.09 38.14 34.16
CA ALA A 309 29.80 38.60 35.36
C ALA A 309 28.94 39.57 36.18
N LEU A 310 28.30 40.54 35.50
CA LEU A 310 27.37 41.48 36.12
C LEU A 310 26.18 40.79 36.80
N GLN A 311 25.59 39.78 36.14
CA GLN A 311 24.49 39.01 36.72
C GLN A 311 24.93 38.24 37.97
N ARG A 312 26.14 37.67 37.98
CA ARG A 312 26.71 37.00 39.15
C ARG A 312 26.94 37.99 40.29
N ASP A 313 27.50 39.16 39.99
CA ASP A 313 27.74 40.21 40.99
C ASP A 313 26.42 40.73 41.57
N LEU A 314 25.42 40.97 40.72
CA LEU A 314 24.08 41.38 41.16
C LEU A 314 23.45 40.32 42.07
N HIS A 315 23.55 39.04 41.69
CA HIS A 315 23.04 37.95 42.50
C HIS A 315 23.79 37.84 43.84
N ALA A 316 25.10 38.01 43.85
CA ALA A 316 25.91 38.01 45.07
C ALA A 316 25.54 39.19 46.00
N ILE A 317 25.29 40.37 45.44
CA ILE A 317 24.83 41.55 46.21
C ILE A 317 23.43 41.29 46.77
N GLN A 318 22.50 40.75 45.97
CA GLN A 318 21.16 40.39 46.43
C GLN A 318 21.20 39.38 47.57
N GLN A 319 22.00 38.31 47.47
CA GLN A 319 22.18 37.35 48.55
C GLN A 319 22.78 37.99 49.81
N ARG A 320 23.72 38.94 49.66
CA ARG A 320 24.27 39.70 50.80
C ARG A 320 23.22 40.62 51.42
N MET A 321 22.31 41.18 50.63
CA MET A 321 21.19 41.98 51.13
C MET A 321 20.16 41.11 51.88
N GLU A 322 19.77 39.97 51.31
CA GLU A 322 18.87 39.01 51.96
C GLU A 322 19.47 38.49 53.27
N ALA A 323 20.78 38.25 53.32
CA ALA A 323 21.48 37.83 54.55
C ALA A 323 21.48 38.90 55.65
N LEU A 324 21.22 40.17 55.31
CA LEU A 324 21.06 41.26 56.29
C LEU A 324 19.61 41.38 56.80
N GLU A 325 18.67 40.61 56.24
CA GLU A 325 17.28 40.57 56.71
C GLU A 325 17.06 39.49 57.79
N PRO A 326 16.24 39.76 58.82
CA PRO A 326 15.47 40.98 59.01
C PRO A 326 16.30 42.09 59.67
N VAL A 327 16.35 43.26 59.03
CA VAL A 327 16.89 44.48 59.65
C VAL A 327 16.04 44.81 60.87
N ASN A 328 16.65 44.78 62.05
CA ASN A 328 15.95 45.00 63.31
C ASN A 328 15.56 46.48 63.47
N MET A 329 14.39 46.86 62.97
CA MET A 329 13.89 48.24 63.10
C MET A 329 13.56 48.62 64.55
N LEU A 330 13.30 47.64 65.44
CA LEU A 330 13.14 47.87 66.89
C LEU A 330 14.45 48.33 67.54
N ALA A 331 15.60 48.10 66.91
CA ALA A 331 16.89 48.55 67.45
C ALA A 331 17.00 50.08 67.54
N LEU A 332 16.30 50.82 66.66
CA LEU A 332 16.24 52.28 66.74
C LEU A 332 15.40 52.74 67.95
N GLU A 333 14.25 52.12 68.16
CA GLU A 333 13.38 52.41 69.32
C GLU A 333 14.07 52.02 70.65
N GLU A 334 14.78 50.89 70.68
CA GLU A 334 15.56 50.44 71.85
C GLU A 334 16.73 51.39 72.15
N LEU A 335 17.40 51.91 71.11
CA LEU A 335 18.46 52.91 71.29
C LEU A 335 17.91 54.20 71.90
N GLU A 336 16.80 54.72 71.38
CA GLU A 336 16.15 55.92 71.94
C GLU A 336 15.72 55.72 73.39
N GLN A 337 15.16 54.56 73.73
CA GLN A 337 14.80 54.22 75.12
C GLN A 337 16.02 54.12 76.04
N LEU A 338 17.13 53.56 75.56
CA LEU A 338 18.38 53.46 76.31
C LEU A 338 19.01 54.84 76.55
N GLU A 339 19.00 55.71 75.54
CA GLU A 339 19.49 57.08 75.66
C GLU A 339 18.67 57.90 76.67
N GLN A 340 17.34 57.78 76.64
CA GLN A 340 16.45 58.41 77.64
C GLN A 340 16.74 57.90 79.06
N ARG A 341 16.87 56.58 79.22
CA ARG A 341 17.19 55.98 80.53
C ARG A 341 18.55 56.41 81.06
N LEU A 342 19.53 56.57 80.17
CA LEU A 342 20.87 57.05 80.54
C LEU A 342 20.80 58.51 81.01
N ALA A 343 20.07 59.36 80.30
CA ALA A 343 19.85 60.75 80.70
C ALA A 343 19.14 60.87 82.07
N GLU A 344 18.12 60.05 82.33
CA GLU A 344 17.46 60.00 83.65
C GLU A 344 18.42 59.59 84.78
N LEU A 345 19.30 58.63 84.53
CA LEU A 345 20.27 58.15 85.52
C LEU A 345 21.32 59.22 85.82
N ASP A 346 21.81 59.92 84.80
CA ASP A 346 22.78 61.02 84.96
C ASP A 346 22.17 62.19 85.76
N GLU A 347 20.92 62.57 85.49
CA GLU A 347 20.22 63.61 86.25
C GLU A 347 20.07 63.23 87.74
N ARG A 348 19.67 61.98 88.03
CA ARG A 348 19.59 61.50 89.42
C ARG A 348 20.94 61.51 90.12
N LEU A 349 22.01 61.17 89.41
CA LEU A 349 23.37 61.19 89.94
C LEU A 349 23.81 62.61 90.30
N GLU A 350 23.49 63.59 89.45
CA GLU A 350 23.75 65.00 89.77
C GLU A 350 23.00 65.47 91.02
N VAL A 351 21.71 65.14 91.14
CA VAL A 351 20.90 65.50 92.33
C VAL A 351 21.52 64.94 93.60
N LEU A 352 21.83 63.63 93.63
CA LEU A 352 22.45 62.99 94.80
C LEU A 352 23.83 63.59 95.13
N SER A 353 24.59 64.01 94.12
CA SER A 353 25.88 64.67 94.33
C SER A 353 25.73 66.03 95.03
N LYS A 354 24.69 66.81 94.67
CA LYS A 354 24.36 68.10 95.27
C LYS A 354 23.85 67.93 96.70
N GLU A 355 22.93 66.98 96.93
CA GLU A 355 22.44 66.67 98.27
C GLU A 355 23.57 66.26 99.22
N ARG A 356 24.53 65.46 98.74
CA ARG A 356 25.74 65.11 99.50
C ARG A 356 26.56 66.33 99.89
N GLN A 357 26.78 67.26 98.96
CA GLN A 357 27.53 68.49 99.24
C GLN A 357 26.80 69.37 100.27
N GLU A 358 25.48 69.50 100.16
CA GLU A 358 24.67 70.29 101.09
C GLU A 358 24.69 69.69 102.51
N LEU A 359 24.61 68.36 102.63
CA LEU A 359 24.75 67.67 103.93
C LEU A 359 26.11 67.94 104.59
N LEU A 360 27.20 67.88 103.83
CA LEU A 360 28.54 68.16 104.35
C LEU A 360 28.67 69.60 104.88
N LEU A 361 28.12 70.56 104.13
CA LEU A 361 28.12 71.97 104.50
C LEU A 361 27.31 72.22 105.79
N ARG A 362 26.19 71.50 105.94
CA ARG A 362 25.34 71.56 107.14
C ARG A 362 26.05 70.99 108.37
N ILE A 363 26.82 69.90 108.22
CA ILE A 363 27.64 69.33 109.30
C ILE A 363 28.69 70.36 109.77
N GLU A 364 29.38 71.02 108.84
CA GLU A 364 30.39 72.03 109.15
C GLU A 364 29.79 73.26 109.86
N THR A 365 28.60 73.70 109.42
CA THR A 365 27.88 74.82 110.05
C THR A 365 27.45 74.48 111.49
N VAL A 366 27.00 73.24 111.75
CA VAL A 366 26.64 72.81 113.11
C VAL A 366 27.89 72.69 113.99
N ALA A 367 29.00 72.21 113.44
CA ALA A 367 30.25 72.09 114.18
C ALA A 367 30.78 73.46 114.64
N THR A 368 30.75 74.46 113.76
CA THR A 368 31.17 75.85 114.07
C THR A 368 30.26 76.51 115.11
N LEU A 369 28.93 76.44 114.95
CA LEU A 369 27.98 76.96 115.95
C LEU A 369 28.15 76.31 117.33
N ARG A 370 28.41 75.00 117.37
CA ARG A 370 28.68 74.28 118.63
C ARG A 370 29.94 74.80 119.32
N GLN A 371 30.98 75.10 118.54
CA GLN A 371 32.24 75.64 119.07
C GLN A 371 32.06 77.06 119.60
N GLU A 372 31.35 77.93 118.87
CA GLU A 372 31.04 79.30 119.30
C GLU A 372 30.22 79.33 120.59
N ALA A 373 29.13 78.55 120.67
CA ALA A 373 28.26 78.48 121.85
C ALA A 373 29.00 77.96 123.09
N PHE A 374 29.89 76.96 122.93
CA PHE A 374 30.75 76.50 124.02
C PHE A 374 31.69 77.61 124.48
N MET A 375 32.23 78.39 123.54
CA MET A 375 33.23 79.39 123.86
C MET A 375 32.62 80.59 124.58
N GLU A 376 31.44 81.02 124.15
CA GLU A 376 30.64 82.05 124.81
C GLU A 376 30.28 81.66 126.25
N ALA A 377 29.81 80.42 126.44
CA ALA A 377 29.51 79.89 127.77
C ALA A 377 30.74 79.80 128.68
N PHE A 378 31.89 79.34 128.16
CA PHE A 378 33.14 79.27 128.93
C PHE A 378 33.60 80.64 129.40
N VAL A 379 33.60 81.65 128.53
CA VAL A 379 34.04 83.01 128.87
C VAL A 379 33.14 83.62 129.95
N ALA A 380 31.83 83.43 129.84
CA ALA A 380 30.87 83.89 130.85
C ALA A 380 31.10 83.21 132.22
N VAL A 381 31.31 81.89 132.23
CA VAL A 381 31.54 81.12 133.46
C VAL A 381 32.90 81.44 134.10
N ASP A 382 33.98 81.60 133.31
CA ASP A 382 35.28 82.05 133.83
C ASP A 382 35.20 83.45 134.45
N GLY A 383 34.48 84.38 133.81
CA GLY A 383 34.24 85.72 134.33
C GLY A 383 33.58 85.70 135.71
N HIS A 384 32.46 84.99 135.85
CA HIS A 384 31.78 84.84 137.14
C HIS A 384 32.61 84.07 138.16
N PHE A 385 33.38 83.06 137.74
CA PHE A 385 34.25 82.29 138.61
C PHE A 385 35.33 83.17 139.25
N ARG A 386 35.97 84.04 138.46
CA ARG A 386 36.97 85.01 138.95
C ARG A 386 36.40 85.97 140.00
N GLU A 387 35.22 86.54 139.74
CA GLU A 387 34.56 87.47 140.66
C GLU A 387 34.17 86.80 141.99
N ILE A 388 33.53 85.63 141.93
CA ILE A 388 33.09 84.91 143.14
C ILE A 388 34.29 84.46 143.96
N PHE A 389 35.34 83.93 143.32
CA PHE A 389 36.53 83.46 144.02
C PHE A 389 37.27 84.62 144.72
N ALA A 390 37.36 85.80 144.11
CA ALA A 390 37.99 86.99 144.71
C ALA A 390 37.17 87.59 145.87
N GLY A 391 35.84 87.42 145.87
CA GLY A 391 34.98 87.88 146.96
C GLY A 391 35.02 86.98 148.19
N LEU A 392 35.16 85.65 148.01
CA LEU A 392 35.14 84.68 149.11
C LEU A 392 36.52 84.45 149.74
N SER A 393 37.55 84.49 148.92
CA SER A 393 38.94 84.33 149.31
C SER A 393 39.67 85.61 148.95
N GLU A 394 40.46 86.18 149.85
CA GLU A 394 41.29 87.36 149.55
C GLU A 394 42.45 86.99 148.55
N GLY A 395 42.13 86.45 147.37
CA GLY A 395 43.03 85.91 146.34
C GLY A 395 42.38 85.82 144.95
N GLU A 396 43.06 85.24 143.96
CA GLU A 396 42.60 85.19 142.54
C GLU A 396 42.38 83.75 142.04
N GLY A 397 41.41 83.50 141.16
CA GLY A 397 41.24 82.18 140.53
C GLY A 397 40.58 82.27 139.15
N GLN A 398 41.03 81.46 138.19
CA GLN A 398 40.53 81.43 136.81
C GLN A 398 40.39 80.01 136.25
N LEU A 399 39.47 79.83 135.31
CA LEU A 399 39.31 78.66 134.46
C LEU A 399 40.19 78.81 133.22
N GLN A 400 40.87 77.74 132.83
CA GLN A 400 41.74 77.69 131.66
C GLN A 400 41.41 76.46 130.83
N LEU A 401 41.26 76.64 129.51
CA LEU A 401 41.15 75.54 128.57
C LEU A 401 42.53 74.94 128.28
N ASP A 402 42.58 73.61 128.21
CA ASP A 402 43.82 72.88 127.92
C ASP A 402 44.24 73.05 126.45
N ASN A 403 43.27 73.17 125.53
CA ASN A 403 43.51 73.43 124.11
C ASN A 403 42.59 74.54 123.57
N PRO A 404 43.11 75.77 123.38
CA PRO A 404 42.31 76.88 122.86
C PRO A 404 41.96 76.79 121.37
N GLU A 405 42.69 76.01 120.56
CA GLU A 405 42.40 75.86 119.11
C GLU A 405 41.25 74.86 118.84
N ALA A 406 41.06 73.89 119.75
CA ALA A 406 39.98 72.90 119.69
C ALA A 406 39.29 72.80 121.07
N PRO A 407 38.49 73.82 121.46
CA PRO A 407 37.98 73.97 122.82
C PRO A 407 37.00 72.86 123.23
N LEU A 408 36.40 72.15 122.26
CA LEU A 408 35.51 71.00 122.50
C LEU A 408 36.24 69.66 122.65
N GLU A 409 37.52 69.58 122.26
CA GLU A 409 38.33 68.36 122.32
C GLU A 409 39.28 68.34 123.52
N GLY A 410 39.49 69.50 124.18
CA GLY A 410 40.35 69.66 125.36
C GLY A 410 39.62 69.63 126.70
N GLY A 411 40.39 69.49 127.78
CA GLY A 411 39.89 69.60 129.16
C GLY A 411 39.79 71.04 129.66
N LEU A 412 39.15 71.21 130.82
CA LEU A 412 39.02 72.48 131.53
C LEU A 412 39.67 72.38 132.90
N THR A 413 40.68 73.22 133.12
CA THR A 413 41.51 73.20 134.33
C THR A 413 41.32 74.49 135.11
N LEU A 414 41.10 74.38 136.43
CA LEU A 414 40.95 75.52 137.31
C LEU A 414 42.25 75.83 138.04
N VAL A 415 42.67 77.09 137.98
CA VAL A 415 43.93 77.61 138.51
C VAL A 415 43.62 78.68 139.56
N ALA A 416 44.09 78.53 140.79
CA ALA A 416 43.79 79.45 141.89
C ALA A 416 45.05 79.89 142.67
N HIS A 417 44.97 81.08 143.28
CA HIS A 417 46.06 81.79 143.98
C HIS A 417 45.56 82.46 145.28
N PRO A 418 45.60 81.74 146.44
CA PRO A 418 45.18 82.28 147.75
C PRO A 418 46.26 83.17 148.43
N LYS A 419 45.83 84.19 149.18
CA LYS A 419 46.70 85.23 149.80
C LYS A 419 47.94 84.66 150.50
N GLY A 420 49.11 84.98 149.96
CA GLY A 420 50.42 84.67 150.55
C GLY A 420 51.03 83.30 150.19
N LYS A 421 50.44 82.51 149.27
CA LYS A 421 51.00 81.22 148.80
C LYS A 421 51.02 81.11 147.27
N ALA A 422 51.92 80.29 146.71
CA ALA A 422 52.09 80.10 145.27
C ALA A 422 50.85 79.49 144.57
N VAL A 423 50.69 79.81 143.27
CA VAL A 423 49.59 79.35 142.38
C VAL A 423 49.51 77.81 142.34
N ARG A 424 48.30 77.25 142.48
CA ARG A 424 48.07 75.80 142.41
C ARG A 424 46.84 75.47 141.57
N ARG A 425 46.89 74.32 140.87
CA ARG A 425 45.73 73.74 140.19
C ARG A 425 44.84 73.05 141.22
N LEU A 426 43.52 73.15 141.06
CA LEU A 426 42.52 72.70 142.06
C LEU A 426 42.73 71.25 142.51
N ALA A 427 43.15 70.35 141.60
CA ALA A 427 43.47 68.95 141.93
C ALA A 427 44.45 68.79 143.12
N ALA A 428 45.34 69.76 143.34
CA ALA A 428 46.40 69.75 144.35
C ALA A 428 46.08 70.51 145.66
N MET A 429 44.83 70.95 145.89
CA MET A 429 44.43 71.68 147.11
C MET A 429 43.86 70.75 148.21
N SER A 430 43.96 71.20 149.47
CA SER A 430 43.54 70.46 150.68
C SER A 430 42.01 70.37 150.78
N GLY A 431 41.45 69.33 151.40
CA GLY A 431 40.00 69.04 151.39
C GLY A 431 39.08 70.14 151.94
N GLY A 432 39.59 71.04 152.79
CA GLY A 432 38.85 72.21 153.28
C GLY A 432 38.91 73.44 152.35
N GLU A 433 39.78 73.44 151.35
CA GLU A 433 39.93 74.50 150.32
C GLU A 433 39.28 74.10 148.98
N LYS A 434 38.86 72.82 148.85
CA LYS A 434 38.11 72.26 147.70
C LYS A 434 36.60 72.35 147.87
N SER A 435 36.12 72.37 149.11
CA SER A 435 34.72 72.65 149.45
C SER A 435 34.50 74.15 149.48
#